data_AF-A0A815XW10-F1
#
_entry.id   AF-A0A815XW10-F1
#
_cell.length_a   1.000
_cell.length_b   1.000
_cell.length_c   1.000
_cell.angle_alpha   90.00
_cell.angle_beta   90.00
_cell.angle_gamma   90.00
#
_symmetry.space_group_name_H-M   'P 1'
#
loop_
_entity.id
_entity.type
_entity.pdbx_description
1 polymer ?
#
loop_
_entity_poly.entity_id
_entity_poly.type
_entity_poly.pdbx_seq_one_letter_code
_entity_poly.pdbx_strand_id
1 'polypeptide(L)'
;MSFAAERQRRQTAGNRLKRLLEQQEDPDDEFYGTAYGGFVDEDEDNDYRSEDSEEDVVDSDFDQDDEQQQQEEEENQDQNNANKKHKVDDGSDDEETSKPKKKKVVYQAQSLQQELKAQKKEEQEQSGESKLTRRQQKKANALNIEAKTLRNSTSVKRVELEKRQKERQERRKYLKGVASLRNTGEVRKLTQEELLEEAKITEEINLESLEAYQQIEMKKKETKRMKLIQECPRICTSSMTIVNEPMSDQ
;
A
#
# COMPACT_ATOMS: atom_id res chain seq x y z
N MET A 1 -39.82 -46.29 22.07
CA MET A 1 -40.31 -44.96 21.67
C MET A 1 -39.95 -43.98 22.77
N SER A 2 -39.33 -42.84 22.44
CA SER A 2 -38.86 -41.89 23.45
C SER A 2 -39.97 -40.92 23.86
N PHE A 3 -40.44 -41.03 25.11
CA PHE A 3 -41.40 -40.10 25.74
C PHE A 3 -40.96 -38.62 25.70
N ALA A 4 -39.68 -38.36 25.43
CA ALA A 4 -39.14 -37.01 25.31
C ALA A 4 -39.70 -36.23 24.11
N ALA A 5 -40.16 -36.90 23.06
CA ALA A 5 -40.71 -36.27 21.85
C ALA A 5 -42.22 -35.95 21.98
N GLU A 6 -42.95 -36.73 22.78
CA GLU A 6 -44.41 -36.61 22.94
C GLU A 6 -44.82 -35.55 23.97
N ARG A 7 -43.88 -35.03 24.76
CA ARG A 7 -44.17 -33.97 25.74
C ARG A 7 -44.48 -32.62 25.09
N GLN A 8 -45.42 -31.89 25.68
CA GLN A 8 -45.74 -30.52 25.27
C GLN A 8 -44.50 -29.61 25.40
N ARG A 9 -44.17 -28.87 24.34
CA ARG A 9 -43.04 -27.93 24.33
C ARG A 9 -43.40 -26.65 25.08
N ARG A 10 -42.44 -26.08 25.82
CA ARG A 10 -42.57 -24.77 26.45
C ARG A 10 -42.19 -23.70 25.44
N GLN A 11 -42.98 -22.63 25.35
CA GLN A 11 -42.73 -21.51 24.42
C GLN A 11 -41.41 -20.78 24.69
N THR A 12 -40.97 -20.74 25.94
CA THR A 12 -39.77 -19.99 26.36
C THR A 12 -38.53 -20.87 26.58
N ALA A 13 -38.56 -22.13 26.13
CA ALA A 13 -37.42 -23.02 26.30
C ALA A 13 -36.25 -22.59 25.40
N GLY A 14 -35.10 -22.30 26.01
CA GLY A 14 -33.88 -21.99 25.26
C GLY A 14 -33.74 -20.53 24.80
N ASN A 15 -34.54 -19.60 25.33
CA ASN A 15 -34.54 -18.19 24.89
C ASN A 15 -33.16 -17.50 24.87
N ARG A 16 -32.22 -17.91 25.73
CA ARG A 16 -30.85 -17.37 25.80
C ARG A 16 -29.78 -18.38 25.37
N LEU A 17 -30.18 -19.60 24.99
CA LEU A 17 -29.22 -20.67 24.70
C LEU A 17 -28.37 -20.34 23.48
N LYS A 18 -28.97 -19.73 22.44
CA LYS A 18 -28.25 -19.26 21.26
C LYS A 18 -27.14 -18.25 21.64
N ARG A 19 -27.48 -17.25 22.45
CA ARG A 19 -26.51 -16.24 22.94
C ARG A 19 -25.38 -16.86 23.75
N LEU A 20 -25.67 -17.86 24.59
CA LEU A 20 -24.65 -18.55 25.38
C LEU A 20 -23.72 -19.43 24.53
N LEU A 21 -24.25 -20.04 23.47
CA LEU A 21 -23.44 -20.81 22.53
C LEU A 21 -22.52 -19.88 21.73
N GLU A 22 -23.04 -18.76 21.22
CA GLU A 22 -22.25 -17.72 20.54
C GLU A 22 -21.13 -17.20 21.46
N GLN A 23 -21.44 -16.84 22.71
CA GLN A 23 -20.44 -16.38 23.68
C GLN A 23 -19.37 -17.43 24.03
N GLN A 24 -19.66 -18.73 23.88
CA GLN A 24 -18.72 -19.81 24.16
C GLN A 24 -17.87 -20.20 22.94
N GLU A 25 -18.43 -20.08 21.72
CA GLU A 25 -17.76 -20.40 20.47
C GLU A 25 -16.83 -19.30 19.97
N ASP A 26 -17.00 -18.05 20.44
CA ASP A 26 -16.22 -16.88 20.01
C ASP A 26 -15.19 -16.43 21.08
N PRO A 27 -14.10 -17.18 21.35
CA PRO A 27 -12.94 -16.64 22.06
C PRO A 27 -12.12 -15.66 21.20
N ASP A 28 -12.46 -15.53 19.91
CA ASP A 28 -11.83 -14.64 18.93
C ASP A 28 -12.84 -13.60 18.42
N ASP A 29 -13.53 -12.89 19.33
CA ASP A 29 -14.32 -11.71 18.94
C ASP A 29 -13.39 -10.51 18.56
N GLU A 30 -12.29 -10.85 17.89
CA GLU A 30 -11.23 -9.99 17.37
C GLU A 30 -11.79 -9.00 16.37
N PHE A 31 -12.90 -9.33 15.70
CA PHE A 31 -13.64 -8.36 14.90
C PHE A 31 -14.16 -7.21 15.77
N TYR A 32 -14.95 -7.48 16.81
CA TYR A 32 -15.46 -6.41 17.69
C TYR A 32 -14.37 -5.84 18.60
N GLY A 33 -13.28 -6.56 18.88
CA GLY A 33 -12.13 -6.04 19.61
C GLY A 33 -11.23 -5.11 18.79
N THR A 34 -11.23 -5.19 17.45
CA THR A 34 -10.34 -4.39 16.58
C THR A 34 -11.05 -3.44 15.62
N ALA A 35 -12.27 -3.77 15.18
CA ALA A 35 -13.02 -2.94 14.24
C ALA A 35 -13.40 -1.61 14.90
N TYR A 36 -13.19 -0.52 14.16
CA TYR A 36 -13.55 0.84 14.57
C TYR A 36 -12.94 1.30 15.91
N GLY A 37 -11.82 0.70 16.34
CA GLY A 37 -11.19 1.01 17.63
C GLY A 37 -11.49 0.01 18.74
N GLY A 38 -12.42 -0.92 18.51
CA GLY A 38 -12.85 -1.91 19.48
C GLY A 38 -14.11 -1.47 20.23
N PHE A 39 -15.09 -2.35 20.32
CA PHE A 39 -16.32 -2.18 21.09
C PHE A 39 -16.07 -2.52 22.58
N VAL A 40 -15.08 -1.87 23.18
CA VAL A 40 -14.79 -1.93 24.61
C VAL A 40 -15.07 -0.57 25.23
N ASP A 41 -15.60 -0.54 26.45
CA ASP A 41 -15.86 0.71 27.15
C ASP A 41 -14.52 1.36 27.52
N GLU A 42 -14.29 2.59 27.05
CA GLU A 42 -13.07 3.36 27.35
C GLU A 42 -13.29 4.26 28.59
N ASP A 43 -12.26 4.41 29.43
CA ASP A 43 -12.34 5.19 30.68
C ASP A 43 -12.67 6.69 30.46
N GLU A 44 -12.48 7.21 29.25
CA GLU A 44 -12.72 8.62 28.87
C GLU A 44 -13.86 8.79 27.83
N ASP A 45 -14.76 7.81 27.70
CA ASP A 45 -15.91 7.88 26.78
C ASP A 45 -17.03 8.78 27.34
N ASN A 46 -17.11 10.02 26.84
CA ASN A 46 -18.14 10.98 27.20
C ASN A 46 -19.28 10.96 26.18
N ASP A 47 -20.51 11.28 26.63
CA ASP A 47 -21.69 11.37 25.75
C ASP A 47 -21.42 12.25 24.51
N TYR A 48 -21.87 11.77 23.35
CA TYR A 48 -21.72 12.47 22.07
C TYR A 48 -22.28 13.90 22.13
N ARG A 49 -21.49 14.85 21.62
CA ARG A 49 -21.88 16.25 21.43
C ARG A 49 -21.85 16.58 19.96
N SER A 50 -22.95 17.13 19.44
CA SER A 50 -23.00 17.61 18.06
C SER A 50 -22.11 18.83 17.88
N GLU A 51 -21.34 18.84 16.80
CA GLU A 51 -20.63 20.02 16.32
C GLU A 51 -21.52 20.79 15.33
N ASP A 52 -21.43 22.12 15.32
CA ASP A 52 -22.10 22.93 14.31
C ASP A 52 -21.49 22.59 12.94
N SER A 53 -22.28 21.95 12.10
CA SER A 53 -21.85 21.56 10.75
C SER A 53 -21.93 22.75 9.81
N GLU A 54 -20.96 22.86 8.91
CA GLU A 54 -20.96 23.87 7.85
C GLU A 54 -22.12 23.61 6.88
N GLU A 55 -22.60 24.67 6.20
CA GLU A 55 -23.63 24.54 5.17
C GLU A 55 -23.10 23.68 4.02
N ASP A 56 -23.87 22.67 3.61
CA ASP A 56 -23.51 21.75 2.53
C ASP A 56 -23.50 22.50 1.19
N VAL A 57 -22.29 22.82 0.70
CA VAL A 57 -22.10 23.47 -0.60
C VAL A 57 -22.04 22.41 -1.66
N VAL A 58 -23.04 22.41 -2.53
CA VAL A 58 -23.18 21.50 -3.65
C VAL A 58 -22.34 22.00 -4.84
N ASP A 59 -21.63 21.08 -5.51
CA ASP A 59 -20.85 21.39 -6.71
C ASP A 59 -21.75 21.92 -7.85
N SER A 60 -21.18 22.76 -8.71
CA SER A 60 -21.95 23.41 -9.79
C SER A 60 -22.53 22.45 -10.83
N ASP A 61 -22.03 21.22 -10.90
CA ASP A 61 -22.46 20.16 -11.81
C ASP A 61 -23.56 19.26 -11.23
N PHE A 62 -23.97 19.45 -9.97
CA PHE A 62 -24.98 18.61 -9.35
C PHE A 62 -26.35 18.65 -10.05
N ASP A 63 -26.73 19.81 -10.59
CA ASP A 63 -27.95 19.99 -11.37
C ASP A 63 -27.75 19.68 -12.86
N GLN A 64 -26.53 19.36 -13.30
CA GLN A 64 -26.29 18.94 -14.68
C GLN A 64 -26.73 17.49 -14.86
N ASP A 65 -27.51 17.22 -15.90
CA ASP A 65 -27.86 15.85 -16.26
C ASP A 65 -26.60 15.06 -16.68
N ASP A 66 -26.55 13.75 -16.38
CA ASP A 66 -25.43 12.86 -16.71
C ASP A 66 -24.99 12.92 -18.19
N GLU A 67 -25.92 13.21 -19.12
CA GLU A 67 -25.63 13.35 -20.55
C GLU A 67 -24.91 14.66 -20.91
N GLN A 68 -25.10 15.72 -20.11
CA GLN A 68 -24.43 17.02 -20.27
C GLN A 68 -23.03 16.97 -19.67
N GLN A 69 -22.86 16.32 -18.51
CA GLN A 69 -21.55 16.06 -17.90
C GLN A 69 -20.64 15.27 -18.85
N GLN A 70 -21.16 14.22 -19.51
CA GLN A 70 -20.40 13.43 -20.50
C GLN A 70 -19.93 14.26 -21.70
N GLN A 71 -20.72 15.25 -22.14
CA GLN A 71 -20.34 16.12 -23.26
C GLN A 71 -19.26 17.13 -22.87
N GLU A 72 -19.36 17.72 -21.67
CA GLU A 72 -18.35 18.63 -21.14
C GLU A 72 -17.01 17.90 -20.85
N GLU A 73 -17.04 16.63 -20.41
CA GLU A 73 -15.84 15.80 -20.28
C GLU A 73 -15.17 15.50 -21.64
N GLU A 74 -15.95 15.17 -22.68
CA GLU A 74 -15.42 14.94 -24.03
C GLU A 74 -14.81 16.22 -24.63
N GLU A 75 -15.46 17.37 -24.48
CA GLU A 75 -14.92 18.66 -24.95
C GLU A 75 -13.62 19.06 -24.20
N ASN A 76 -13.54 18.83 -22.89
CA ASN A 76 -12.35 19.14 -22.09
C ASN A 76 -11.16 18.22 -22.38
N GLN A 77 -11.39 16.97 -22.80
CA GLN A 77 -10.33 16.07 -23.25
C GLN A 77 -9.72 16.49 -24.60
N ASP A 78 -10.54 17.00 -25.52
CA ASP A 78 -10.07 17.51 -26.80
C ASP A 78 -9.30 18.84 -26.65
N GLN A 79 -9.71 19.72 -25.73
CA GLN A 79 -8.98 20.98 -25.45
C GLN A 79 -7.63 20.75 -24.76
N ASN A 80 -7.51 19.74 -23.88
CA ASN A 80 -6.23 19.41 -23.23
C ASN A 80 -5.16 18.85 -24.20
N ASN A 81 -5.56 18.25 -25.33
CA ASN A 81 -4.63 17.85 -26.39
C ASN A 81 -4.20 19.03 -27.29
N ALA A 82 -5.00 20.08 -27.37
CA ALA A 82 -4.69 21.28 -28.18
C ALA A 82 -3.79 22.30 -27.45
N ASN A 83 -3.86 22.38 -26.11
CA ASN A 83 -3.22 23.46 -25.34
C ASN A 83 -1.73 23.27 -24.99
N LYS A 84 -1.04 22.27 -25.57
CA LYS A 84 0.43 22.11 -25.37
C LYS A 84 1.30 22.93 -26.33
N LYS A 85 0.73 23.82 -27.15
CA LYS A 85 1.49 24.68 -28.07
C LYS A 85 0.93 26.11 -28.13
N HIS A 86 1.60 27.02 -27.42
CA HIS A 86 1.55 28.50 -27.60
C HIS A 86 0.18 29.15 -27.28
N LYS A 87 0.04 30.32 -26.62
CA LYS A 87 0.94 31.41 -26.21
C LYS A 87 0.08 32.53 -25.57
N VAL A 88 0.64 33.23 -24.58
CA VAL A 88 0.54 34.67 -24.20
C VAL A 88 -0.76 35.47 -24.45
N ASP A 89 -1.12 36.22 -23.40
CA ASP A 89 -1.99 37.40 -23.24
C ASP A 89 -2.58 38.13 -24.47
N ASP A 90 -3.89 38.45 -24.40
CA ASP A 90 -4.48 39.81 -24.28
C ASP A 90 -5.92 39.89 -24.86
N GLY A 91 -6.83 40.53 -24.12
CA GLY A 91 -7.77 41.53 -24.68
C GLY A 91 -9.10 41.15 -25.33
N SER A 92 -10.18 41.46 -24.58
CA SER A 92 -11.47 42.11 -24.97
C SER A 92 -12.49 41.47 -25.93
N ASP A 93 -13.71 41.35 -25.38
CA ASP A 93 -15.05 41.78 -25.84
C ASP A 93 -15.68 41.36 -27.20
N ASP A 94 -16.92 40.88 -27.01
CA ASP A 94 -18.18 41.12 -27.72
C ASP A 94 -18.68 40.22 -28.88
N GLU A 95 -19.87 39.68 -28.58
CA GLU A 95 -21.08 39.45 -29.37
C GLU A 95 -21.09 38.77 -30.75
N GLU A 96 -22.07 37.86 -30.82
CA GLU A 96 -23.02 37.65 -31.91
C GLU A 96 -22.72 36.68 -33.09
N THR A 97 -23.57 35.65 -33.10
CA THR A 97 -24.34 35.11 -34.25
C THR A 97 -23.92 33.78 -34.92
N SER A 98 -24.95 32.93 -34.96
CA SER A 98 -25.36 32.06 -36.08
C SER A 98 -24.85 30.60 -36.13
N LYS A 99 -25.79 29.70 -35.85
CA LYS A 99 -25.77 28.26 -36.21
C LYS A 99 -25.81 28.09 -37.74
N PRO A 100 -25.29 26.98 -38.33
CA PRO A 100 -26.24 25.92 -38.71
C PRO A 100 -25.72 24.45 -38.74
N LYS A 101 -26.57 23.56 -38.18
CA LYS A 101 -27.11 22.29 -38.72
C LYS A 101 -26.19 21.15 -39.24
N LYS A 102 -26.21 20.05 -38.46
CA LYS A 102 -26.58 18.64 -38.78
C LYS A 102 -25.96 17.95 -40.01
N LYS A 103 -25.22 16.87 -39.77
CA LYS A 103 -25.30 15.62 -40.57
C LYS A 103 -25.26 14.39 -39.66
N LYS A 104 -26.32 13.58 -39.76
CA LYS A 104 -26.41 12.21 -39.24
C LYS A 104 -25.65 11.28 -40.20
N VAL A 105 -24.81 10.39 -39.68
CA VAL A 105 -24.54 9.10 -40.32
C VAL A 105 -24.55 8.05 -39.22
N VAL A 106 -25.37 7.03 -39.42
CA VAL A 106 -25.62 5.91 -38.53
C VAL A 106 -24.86 4.69 -39.08
N TYR A 107 -24.36 3.86 -38.14
CA TYR A 107 -24.13 2.41 -38.19
C TYR A 107 -22.69 1.86 -38.11
N GLN A 108 -22.54 1.04 -37.05
CA GLN A 108 -21.88 -0.27 -36.98
C GLN A 108 -20.35 -0.37 -37.02
N ALA A 109 -19.77 -0.77 -35.87
CA ALA A 109 -18.59 -1.64 -35.84
C ALA A 109 -18.46 -2.38 -34.49
N GLN A 110 -19.43 -3.23 -34.15
CA GLN A 110 -19.20 -4.34 -33.23
C GLN A 110 -18.44 -5.45 -33.99
N SER A 111 -17.12 -5.35 -34.15
CA SER A 111 -16.33 -6.46 -34.74
C SER A 111 -14.80 -6.35 -34.56
N LEU A 112 -14.28 -5.89 -33.42
CA LEU A 112 -12.82 -5.81 -33.19
C LEU A 112 -12.38 -6.27 -31.78
N GLN A 113 -12.98 -7.34 -31.25
CA GLN A 113 -12.56 -7.92 -29.96
C GLN A 113 -12.26 -9.43 -29.99
N GLN A 114 -12.03 -10.03 -31.17
CA GLN A 114 -11.71 -11.47 -31.27
C GLN A 114 -10.28 -11.83 -31.71
N GLU A 115 -9.37 -10.88 -31.90
CA GLU A 115 -8.03 -11.19 -32.47
C GLU A 115 -6.85 -11.15 -31.47
N LEU A 116 -7.06 -10.84 -30.19
CA LEU A 116 -5.95 -10.71 -29.21
C LEU A 116 -5.70 -11.95 -28.33
N LYS A 117 -6.21 -13.14 -28.69
CA LYS A 117 -6.01 -14.37 -27.91
C LYS A 117 -5.34 -15.55 -28.65
N ALA A 118 -4.68 -15.31 -29.77
CA ALA A 118 -4.08 -16.37 -30.58
C ALA A 118 -2.58 -16.18 -30.91
N GLN A 119 -1.79 -15.53 -30.05
CA GLN A 119 -0.33 -15.41 -30.25
C GLN A 119 0.46 -15.60 -28.95
N LYS A 120 0.22 -16.71 -28.26
CA LYS A 120 1.09 -17.13 -27.15
C LYS A 120 1.27 -18.64 -27.13
N LYS A 121 1.95 -19.13 -28.16
CA LYS A 121 2.68 -20.39 -28.22
C LYS A 121 3.60 -20.33 -29.43
N GLU A 122 4.78 -20.92 -29.30
CA GLU A 122 5.90 -20.95 -30.25
C GLU A 122 6.85 -19.75 -30.13
N GLU A 123 7.91 -19.95 -29.34
CA GLU A 123 9.30 -19.79 -29.79
C GLU A 123 10.23 -20.12 -28.60
N GLN A 124 10.60 -21.41 -28.52
CA GLN A 124 11.86 -21.84 -27.94
C GLN A 124 12.71 -22.40 -29.08
N GLU A 125 14.00 -22.06 -29.02
CA GLU A 125 15.13 -22.54 -29.83
C GLU A 125 15.37 -21.86 -31.19
N GLN A 126 16.41 -21.02 -31.25
CA GLN A 126 17.65 -21.36 -31.99
C GLN A 126 18.73 -20.29 -31.79
N SER A 127 19.94 -20.81 -31.59
CA SER A 127 21.24 -20.13 -31.63
C SER A 127 21.51 -19.46 -32.99
N GLY A 128 22.07 -18.26 -32.97
CA GLY A 128 22.66 -17.65 -34.17
C GLY A 128 23.11 -16.21 -33.93
N GLU A 129 24.43 -16.00 -33.86
CA GLU A 129 25.04 -14.67 -33.86
C GLU A 129 24.57 -13.87 -35.09
N SER A 130 23.79 -12.81 -34.86
CA SER A 130 23.47 -11.84 -35.91
C SER A 130 24.04 -10.47 -35.54
N LYS A 131 24.88 -9.96 -36.45
CA LYS A 131 25.50 -8.63 -36.34
C LYS A 131 24.40 -7.57 -36.38
N LEU A 132 24.12 -6.96 -35.23
CA LEU A 132 23.14 -5.89 -35.10
C LEU A 132 23.49 -4.73 -36.03
N THR A 133 22.50 -4.24 -36.77
CA THR A 133 22.66 -3.06 -37.62
C THR A 133 22.93 -1.80 -36.76
N ARG A 134 23.65 -0.81 -37.30
CA ARG A 134 24.00 0.45 -36.61
C ARG A 134 22.78 1.20 -36.00
N ARG A 135 21.57 0.94 -36.50
CA ARG A 135 20.30 1.49 -35.99
C ARG A 135 19.79 0.75 -34.74
N GLN A 136 20.04 -0.55 -34.62
CA GLN A 136 19.74 -1.35 -33.42
C GLN A 136 20.75 -1.08 -32.30
N GLN A 137 22.02 -0.84 -32.63
CA GLN A 137 23.04 -0.42 -31.64
C GLN A 137 22.73 0.94 -30.99
N LYS A 138 22.11 1.88 -31.72
CA LYS A 138 21.66 3.17 -31.15
C LYS A 138 20.48 3.01 -30.17
N LYS A 139 19.55 2.07 -30.41
CA LYS A 139 18.45 1.76 -29.47
C LYS A 139 18.96 1.03 -28.21
N ALA A 140 19.89 0.08 -28.37
CA ALA A 140 20.53 -0.59 -27.24
C ALA A 140 21.35 0.38 -26.37
N ASN A 141 22.05 1.34 -26.98
CA ASN A 141 22.78 2.38 -26.24
C ASN A 141 21.84 3.41 -25.58
N ALA A 142 20.68 3.72 -26.15
CA ALA A 142 19.69 4.60 -25.52
C ALA A 142 19.08 3.98 -24.23
N LEU A 143 18.78 2.69 -24.24
CA LEU A 143 18.34 1.95 -23.04
C LEU A 143 19.45 1.82 -21.99
N ASN A 144 20.72 1.83 -22.41
CA ASN A 144 21.89 1.75 -21.52
C ASN A 144 22.28 3.11 -20.91
N ILE A 145 21.77 4.23 -21.45
CA ILE A 145 21.96 5.59 -20.90
C ILE A 145 20.98 5.84 -19.74
N GLU A 146 19.76 5.28 -19.79
CA GLU A 146 18.84 5.27 -18.65
C GLU A 146 19.34 4.39 -17.49
N ALA A 147 20.10 3.33 -17.78
CA ALA A 147 20.72 2.48 -16.77
C ALA A 147 21.96 3.10 -16.08
N LYS A 148 22.60 4.11 -16.70
CA LYS A 148 23.82 4.77 -16.17
C LYS A 148 23.55 6.03 -15.35
N THR A 149 22.28 6.39 -15.12
CA THR A 149 21.89 7.59 -14.37
C THR A 149 20.91 7.34 -13.22
N LEU A 150 20.58 6.08 -12.92
CA LEU A 150 19.96 5.78 -11.64
C LEU A 150 21.04 5.88 -10.55
N ARG A 151 21.05 7.02 -9.85
CA ARG A 151 21.80 7.26 -8.62
C ARG A 151 21.71 6.01 -7.73
N ASN A 152 22.79 5.56 -7.11
CA ASN A 152 22.80 4.35 -6.26
C ASN A 152 21.65 4.34 -5.20
N SER A 153 21.19 5.52 -4.77
CA SER A 153 20.01 5.68 -3.91
C SER A 153 18.70 5.17 -4.54
N THR A 154 18.51 5.35 -5.84
CA THR A 154 17.31 4.90 -6.58
C THR A 154 17.33 3.40 -6.85
N SER A 155 18.50 2.78 -7.06
CA SER A 155 18.59 1.32 -7.19
C SER A 155 18.33 0.62 -5.84
N VAL A 156 18.86 1.15 -4.74
CA VAL A 156 18.58 0.64 -3.38
C VAL A 156 17.10 0.75 -3.03
N LYS A 157 16.46 1.91 -3.29
CA LYS A 157 15.02 2.10 -3.04
C LYS A 157 14.13 1.19 -3.90
N ARG A 158 14.54 0.92 -5.14
CA ARG A 158 13.83 -0.01 -6.02
C ARG A 158 13.88 -1.46 -5.48
N VAL A 159 15.05 -1.90 -5.03
CA VAL A 159 15.23 -3.22 -4.40
C VAL A 159 14.42 -3.33 -3.10
N GLU A 160 14.38 -2.27 -2.29
CA GLU A 160 13.59 -2.22 -1.07
C GLU A 160 12.07 -2.29 -1.36
N LEU A 161 11.60 -1.58 -2.38
CA LEU A 161 10.21 -1.59 -2.80
C LEU A 161 9.81 -2.98 -3.34
N GLU A 162 10.67 -3.62 -4.13
CA GLU A 162 10.47 -4.99 -4.62
C GLU A 162 10.40 -6.00 -3.46
N LYS A 163 11.27 -5.87 -2.45
CA LYS A 163 11.18 -6.68 -1.23
C LYS A 163 9.85 -6.48 -0.49
N ARG A 164 9.42 -5.23 -0.30
CA ARG A 164 8.16 -4.89 0.36
C ARG A 164 6.95 -5.43 -0.41
N GLN A 165 6.98 -5.37 -1.74
CA GLN A 165 5.93 -5.96 -2.58
C GLN A 165 5.90 -7.48 -2.47
N LYS A 166 7.06 -8.14 -2.46
CA LYS A 166 7.17 -9.58 -2.30
C LYS A 166 6.65 -10.04 -0.93
N GLU A 167 7.06 -9.36 0.14
CA GLU A 167 6.58 -9.60 1.51
C GLU A 167 5.06 -9.42 1.61
N ARG A 168 4.50 -8.35 1.01
CA ARG A 168 3.04 -8.14 0.98
C ARG A 168 2.32 -9.25 0.23
N GLN A 169 2.88 -9.72 -0.88
CA GLN A 169 2.31 -10.83 -1.66
C GLN A 169 2.38 -12.15 -0.90
N GLU A 170 3.50 -12.45 -0.25
CA GLU A 170 3.69 -13.64 0.57
C GLU A 170 2.75 -13.63 1.78
N ARG A 171 2.66 -12.48 2.48
CA ARG A 171 1.69 -12.28 3.57
C ARG A 171 0.25 -12.48 3.09
N ARG A 172 -0.12 -11.92 1.94
CA ARG A 172 -1.47 -12.12 1.36
C ARG A 172 -1.74 -13.58 1.01
N LYS A 173 -0.75 -14.30 0.46
CA LYS A 173 -0.86 -15.74 0.14
C LYS A 173 -0.98 -16.57 1.41
N TYR A 174 -0.18 -16.27 2.42
CA TYR A 174 -0.22 -16.94 3.74
C TYR A 174 -1.57 -16.75 4.42
N LEU A 175 -2.07 -15.50 4.53
CA LEU A 175 -3.38 -15.21 5.12
C LEU A 175 -4.52 -15.91 4.34
N LYS A 176 -4.46 -15.95 3.01
CA LYS A 176 -5.43 -16.66 2.19
C LYS A 176 -5.40 -18.18 2.43
N GLY A 177 -4.22 -18.75 2.64
CA GLY A 177 -4.05 -20.16 2.99
C GLY A 177 -4.64 -20.49 4.37
N VAL A 178 -4.34 -19.67 5.38
CA VAL A 178 -4.89 -19.83 6.73
C VAL A 178 -6.42 -19.70 6.73
N ALA A 179 -6.98 -18.71 6.03
CA ALA A 179 -8.42 -18.54 5.88
C ALA A 179 -9.09 -19.74 5.19
N SER A 180 -8.41 -20.38 4.23
CA SER A 180 -8.94 -21.58 3.56
C SER A 180 -8.92 -22.82 4.47
N LEU A 181 -7.98 -22.92 5.41
CA LEU A 181 -7.89 -24.00 6.41
C LEU A 181 -8.93 -23.85 7.52
N ARG A 182 -9.32 -22.62 7.87
CA ARG A 182 -10.39 -22.37 8.87
C ARG A 182 -11.78 -22.84 8.41
N ASN A 183 -11.99 -23.01 7.10
CA ASN A 183 -13.27 -23.45 6.51
C ASN A 183 -13.42 -24.97 6.35
N THR A 184 -12.45 -25.79 6.78
CA THR A 184 -12.58 -27.26 6.76
C THR A 184 -13.08 -27.76 8.11
N GLY A 185 -14.38 -28.04 8.21
CA GLY A 185 -15.12 -28.34 9.44
C GLY A 185 -14.85 -29.68 10.13
N GLU A 186 -13.70 -30.32 9.92
CA GLU A 186 -13.28 -31.49 10.71
C GLU A 186 -11.96 -31.17 11.39
N VAL A 187 -12.05 -30.55 12.58
CA VAL A 187 -10.93 -30.46 13.50
C VAL A 187 -10.66 -31.87 14.01
N ARG A 188 -9.79 -32.59 13.30
CA ARG A 188 -9.20 -33.83 13.81
C ARG A 188 -8.46 -33.45 15.09
N LYS A 189 -8.93 -33.96 16.24
CA LYS A 189 -8.25 -33.72 17.52
C LYS A 189 -6.85 -34.33 17.42
N LEU A 190 -5.84 -33.47 17.48
CA LEU A 190 -4.44 -33.83 17.42
C LEU A 190 -4.13 -34.81 18.56
N THR A 191 -3.40 -35.87 18.26
CA THR A 191 -3.00 -36.87 19.25
C THR A 191 -1.98 -36.26 20.23
N GLN A 192 -1.85 -36.87 21.41
CA GLN A 192 -0.90 -36.42 22.44
C GLN A 192 0.54 -36.37 21.92
N GLU A 193 0.92 -37.30 21.03
CA GLU A 193 2.27 -37.38 20.44
C GLU A 193 2.54 -36.20 19.52
N GLU A 194 1.59 -35.89 18.64
CA GLU A 194 1.67 -34.75 17.71
C GLU A 194 1.73 -33.40 18.47
N LEU A 195 1.01 -33.26 19.59
CA LEU A 195 1.13 -32.08 20.48
C LEU A 195 2.55 -31.92 21.05
N LEU A 196 3.19 -33.03 21.42
CA LEU A 196 4.56 -33.03 21.93
C LEU A 196 5.58 -32.71 20.83
N GLU A 197 5.31 -33.11 19.59
CA GLU A 197 6.13 -32.75 18.43
C GLU A 197 6.00 -31.27 18.07
N GLU A 198 4.79 -30.72 18.05
CA GLU A 198 4.57 -29.28 17.85
C GLU A 198 5.23 -28.44 18.95
N ALA A 199 5.18 -28.93 20.20
CA ALA A 199 5.86 -28.28 21.32
C ALA A 199 7.39 -28.24 21.13
N LYS A 200 8.01 -29.34 20.66
CA LYS A 200 9.46 -29.40 20.36
C LYS A 200 9.86 -28.44 19.24
N ILE A 201 9.07 -28.39 18.16
CA ILE A 201 9.32 -27.46 17.05
C ILE A 201 9.23 -26.01 17.54
N THR A 202 8.23 -25.72 18.38
CA THR A 202 8.05 -24.38 18.96
C THR A 202 9.20 -24.03 19.91
N GLU A 203 9.70 -24.98 20.68
CA GLU A 203 10.89 -24.81 21.54
C GLU A 203 12.13 -24.45 20.72
N GLU A 204 12.40 -25.16 19.62
CA GLU A 204 13.51 -24.86 18.71
C GLU A 204 13.39 -23.45 18.12
N ILE A 205 12.20 -23.06 17.62
CA ILE A 205 11.95 -21.72 17.09
C ILE A 205 12.16 -20.64 18.16
N ASN A 206 11.70 -20.90 19.39
CA ASN A 206 11.87 -19.97 20.50
C ASN A 206 13.35 -19.81 20.88
N LEU A 207 14.14 -20.88 20.85
CA LEU A 207 15.59 -20.83 21.07
C LEU A 207 16.29 -20.03 19.98
N GLU A 208 15.99 -20.28 18.71
CA GLU A 208 16.54 -19.51 17.58
C GLU A 208 16.18 -18.01 17.67
N SER A 209 14.94 -17.70 18.02
CA SER A 209 14.46 -16.33 18.23
C SER A 209 15.21 -15.63 19.38
N LEU A 210 15.45 -16.35 20.48
CA LEU A 210 16.20 -15.85 21.62
C LEU A 210 17.66 -15.57 21.25
N GLU A 211 18.32 -16.47 20.51
CA GLU A 211 19.68 -16.27 20.02
C GLU A 211 19.78 -15.05 19.09
N ALA A 212 18.83 -14.91 18.15
CA ALA A 212 18.75 -13.75 17.27
C ALA A 212 18.60 -12.44 18.06
N TYR A 213 17.73 -12.43 19.08
CA TYR A 213 17.56 -11.28 19.97
C TYR A 213 18.85 -10.92 20.71
N GLN A 214 19.56 -11.92 21.25
CA GLN A 214 20.84 -11.71 21.93
C GLN A 214 21.89 -11.11 20.99
N GLN A 215 21.99 -11.60 19.75
CA GLN A 215 22.91 -11.03 18.75
C GLN A 215 22.57 -9.57 18.43
N ILE A 216 21.28 -9.23 18.33
CA ILE A 216 20.84 -7.85 18.09
C ILE A 216 21.20 -6.95 19.28
N GLU A 217 20.99 -7.40 20.51
CA GLU A 217 21.36 -6.66 21.71
C GLU A 217 22.87 -6.43 21.83
N MET A 218 23.69 -7.44 21.50
CA MET A 218 25.15 -7.29 21.44
C MET A 218 25.57 -6.24 20.41
N LYS A 219 25.02 -6.29 19.20
CA LYS A 219 25.27 -5.27 18.14
C LYS A 219 24.81 -3.87 18.55
N LYS A 220 23.67 -3.75 19.24
CA LYS A 220 23.20 -2.47 19.80
C LYS A 220 24.16 -1.92 20.86
N LYS A 221 24.71 -2.79 21.71
CA LYS A 221 25.72 -2.39 22.72
C LYS A 221 27.01 -1.94 22.05
N GLU A 222 27.50 -2.66 21.05
CA GLU A 222 28.70 -2.28 20.30
C GLU A 222 28.55 -0.93 19.60
N THR A 223 27.45 -0.70 18.89
CA THR A 223 27.18 0.57 18.20
C THR A 223 27.02 1.75 19.17
N LYS A 224 26.44 1.54 20.35
CA LYS A 224 26.38 2.57 21.41
C LYS A 224 27.77 2.95 21.93
N ARG A 225 28.68 1.98 22.10
CA ARG A 225 30.07 2.24 22.55
C ARG A 225 30.88 3.02 21.51
N MET A 226 30.67 2.77 20.22
CA MET A 226 31.39 3.47 19.15
C MET A 226 30.99 4.95 19.01
N LYS A 227 29.73 5.32 19.31
CA LYS A 227 29.25 6.71 19.24
C LYS A 227 29.80 7.63 20.33
N LEU A 228 30.44 7.09 21.37
CA LEU A 228 31.02 7.88 22.46
C LEU A 228 32.42 8.43 22.13
N ILE A 229 33.08 7.93 21.08
CA ILE A 229 34.43 8.31 20.68
C ILE A 229 34.34 9.19 19.42
N GLN A 230 33.76 10.37 19.54
CA GLN A 230 34.04 11.46 18.61
C GLN A 230 34.80 12.54 19.36
N GLU A 231 36.12 12.39 19.42
CA GLU A 231 37.03 13.48 19.77
C GLU A 231 37.03 14.49 18.62
N CYS A 232 36.14 15.47 18.70
CA CYS A 232 36.23 16.65 17.84
C CYS A 232 37.48 17.45 18.24
N PRO A 233 38.29 17.96 17.28
CA PRO A 233 39.43 18.80 17.58
C PRO A 233 38.98 20.03 18.37
N ARG A 234 39.43 20.16 19.62
CA ARG A 234 39.07 21.27 20.49
C ARG A 234 40.00 22.45 20.15
N ILE A 235 39.46 23.51 19.58
CA ILE A 235 40.23 24.73 19.30
C ILE A 235 40.51 25.43 20.65
N CYS A 236 41.76 25.37 21.10
CA CYS A 236 42.23 26.14 22.26
C CYS A 236 42.90 27.42 21.76
N THR A 237 42.26 28.56 22.01
CA THR A 237 42.86 29.87 21.75
C THR A 237 43.78 30.25 22.92
N SER A 238 45.09 30.36 22.65
CA SER A 238 46.04 30.98 23.57
C SER A 238 46.10 32.47 23.26
N SER A 239 45.64 33.32 24.18
CA SER A 239 45.79 34.77 24.05
C SER A 239 47.16 35.20 24.55
N MET A 240 48.06 35.55 23.64
CA MET A 240 49.37 36.11 23.96
C MET A 240 49.23 37.63 24.12
N THR A 241 49.41 38.15 25.34
CA THR A 241 49.39 39.59 25.59
C THR A 241 50.67 40.22 25.04
N ILE A 242 50.53 41.04 23.99
CA ILE A 242 51.62 41.85 23.45
C ILE A 242 51.79 43.05 24.39
N VAL A 243 52.88 43.03 25.17
CA VAL A 243 53.32 44.20 25.94
C VAL A 243 53.99 45.15 24.94
N ASN A 244 53.31 46.23 24.59
CA ASN A 244 53.89 47.31 23.79
C ASN A 244 54.89 48.08 24.64
N GLU A 245 56.18 47.80 24.47
CA GLU A 245 57.23 48.70 24.96
C GLU A 245 57.23 49.97 24.11
N PRO A 246 57.18 51.18 24.71
CA PRO A 246 57.28 52.42 23.96
C PRO A 246 58.69 52.56 23.39
N MET A 247 58.78 52.73 22.07
CA MET A 247 60.01 53.14 21.40
C MET A 247 60.55 54.41 22.05
N SER A 248 61.75 54.32 22.61
CA SER A 248 62.55 55.46 23.02
C SER A 248 63.20 56.06 21.78
N ASP A 249 62.76 57.27 21.42
CA ASP A 249 63.39 58.13 20.40
C ASP A 249 64.84 58.45 20.79
N GLN A 250 65.78 58.17 19.88
CA GLN A 250 67.08 58.85 19.75
C GLN A 250 67.47 58.96 18.28
#